data_AF-A0A0M3HFZ5-F1
#
_entry.id   AF-A0A0M3HFZ5-F1
#
_cell.length_a   1.000
_cell.length_b   1.000
_cell.length_c   1.000
_cell.angle_alpha   90.00
_cell.angle_beta   90.00
_cell.angle_gamma   90.00
#
_symmetry.space_group_name_H-M   'P 1'
#
loop_
_entity.id
_entity.type
_entity.pdbx_description
1 polymer ?
#
loop_
_entity_poly.entity_id
_entity_poly.type
_entity_poly.pdbx_seq_one_letter_code
_entity_poly.pdbx_strand_id
1 'polypeptide(L)'
;MDNVLLHILRSQNAFIYVPPSSVEFVESECARLRVSTLISSIVFSDATEVVFGVKIYFTFYSENRIDAFEVTPICYVIQTSGTTGKPKSVMVPYSAIMPNIRDFRERFLLLPSDVILHSTALSFDPSVVELFLALSIGSELLIVTDSLRSRPAMLADVLLKFHASIDRSLEHSFSFQTTPSLFKLLPHSALVKIFDTKSALRVLLLGGEAFPSKFLSHYISEGTRVNIFNVYGITEVSCWASCRQWKSR
;
A
#
# COMPACT_ATOMS: atom_id res chain seq x y z
N MET A 1 -0.85 4.04 -19.32
CA MET A 1 -1.42 2.90 -18.57
C MET A 1 -2.27 3.53 -17.48
N ASP A 2 -3.52 3.81 -17.79
CA ASP A 2 -4.38 4.57 -16.88
C ASP A 2 -4.86 3.66 -15.75
N ASN A 3 -4.55 4.08 -14.53
CA ASN A 3 -4.70 3.27 -13.33
C ASN A 3 -6.16 3.32 -12.86
N VAL A 4 -6.87 2.19 -12.98
CA VAL A 4 -8.28 1.99 -12.57
C VAL A 4 -8.59 2.63 -11.23
N LEU A 5 -7.67 2.47 -10.27
CA LEU A 5 -7.90 2.93 -8.92
C LEU A 5 -7.94 4.47 -8.85
N LEU A 6 -7.18 5.19 -9.69
CA LEU A 6 -7.27 6.64 -9.80
C LEU A 6 -8.62 7.12 -10.35
N HIS A 7 -9.25 6.36 -11.24
CA HIS A 7 -10.59 6.69 -11.71
C HIS A 7 -11.66 6.50 -10.62
N ILE A 8 -11.53 5.44 -9.82
CA ILE A 8 -12.39 5.23 -8.65
C ILE A 8 -12.23 6.39 -7.66
N LEU A 9 -10.98 6.78 -7.35
CA LEU A 9 -10.70 7.91 -6.46
C LEU A 9 -11.25 9.24 -7.00
N ARG A 10 -11.08 9.53 -8.30
CA ARG A 10 -11.60 10.77 -8.93
C ARG A 10 -13.13 10.84 -8.92
N SER A 11 -13.81 9.70 -9.03
CA SER A 11 -15.27 9.62 -8.96
C SER A 11 -15.81 9.60 -7.52
N GLN A 12 -14.91 9.64 -6.51
CA GLN A 12 -15.24 9.55 -5.08
C GLN A 12 -16.04 8.30 -4.71
N ASN A 13 -15.92 7.26 -5.53
CA ASN A 13 -16.46 5.94 -5.21
C ASN A 13 -15.51 5.24 -4.22
N ALA A 14 -16.08 4.42 -3.33
CA ALA A 14 -15.31 3.52 -2.50
C ALA A 14 -14.79 2.34 -3.34
N PHE A 15 -13.61 1.84 -3.02
CA PHE A 15 -13.11 0.57 -3.57
C PHE A 15 -12.92 -0.50 -2.49
N ILE A 16 -13.04 -1.75 -2.91
CA ILE A 16 -12.67 -2.93 -2.14
C ILE A 16 -11.87 -3.87 -3.04
N TYR A 17 -10.77 -4.41 -2.52
CA TYR A 17 -10.00 -5.42 -3.23
C TYR A 17 -10.62 -6.79 -3.02
N VAL A 18 -11.01 -7.44 -4.11
CA VAL A 18 -11.39 -8.87 -4.11
C VAL A 18 -10.23 -9.65 -4.73
N PRO A 19 -9.62 -10.61 -4.00
CA PRO A 19 -8.48 -11.36 -4.52
C PRO A 19 -8.88 -12.22 -5.72
N PRO A 20 -7.99 -12.40 -6.71
CA PRO A 20 -8.21 -13.35 -7.79
C PRO A 20 -8.52 -14.75 -7.24
N SER A 21 -9.68 -15.29 -7.62
CA SER A 21 -10.21 -16.58 -7.16
C SER A 21 -11.13 -17.17 -8.23
N SER A 22 -11.86 -18.24 -7.92
CA SER A 22 -12.88 -18.78 -8.82
C SER A 22 -13.98 -17.74 -9.09
N VAL A 23 -14.66 -17.86 -10.23
CA VAL A 23 -15.76 -16.97 -10.62
C VAL A 23 -16.83 -16.95 -9.53
N GLU A 24 -17.25 -18.12 -9.06
CA GLU A 24 -18.29 -18.29 -8.06
C GLU A 24 -17.93 -17.62 -6.73
N PHE A 25 -16.66 -17.68 -6.34
CA PHE A 25 -16.18 -17.01 -5.13
C PHE A 25 -16.25 -15.48 -5.29
N VAL A 26 -15.74 -14.95 -6.41
CA VAL A 26 -15.72 -13.51 -6.67
C VAL A 26 -17.14 -12.96 -6.76
N GLU A 27 -18.04 -13.65 -7.45
CA GLU A 27 -19.44 -13.25 -7.56
C GLU A 27 -20.16 -13.27 -6.21
N SER A 28 -19.94 -14.31 -5.41
CA SER A 28 -20.47 -14.41 -4.04
C SER A 28 -19.99 -13.27 -3.15
N GLU A 29 -18.70 -12.93 -3.22
CA GLU A 29 -18.14 -11.80 -2.47
C GLU A 29 -18.70 -10.46 -2.95
N CYS A 30 -18.82 -10.24 -4.27
CA CYS A 30 -19.41 -9.03 -4.83
C CYS A 30 -20.86 -8.83 -4.36
N ALA A 31 -21.66 -9.90 -4.39
CA ALA A 31 -23.03 -9.88 -3.88
C ALA A 31 -23.08 -9.58 -2.38
N ARG A 32 -22.24 -10.25 -1.57
CA ARG A 32 -22.17 -10.06 -0.11
C ARG A 32 -21.75 -8.63 0.27
N LEU A 33 -20.83 -8.05 -0.48
CA LEU A 33 -20.28 -6.70 -0.26
C LEU A 33 -21.08 -5.60 -0.95
N ARG A 34 -22.13 -5.96 -1.72
CA ARG A 34 -22.94 -5.03 -2.53
C ARG A 34 -22.08 -4.20 -3.49
N VAL A 35 -21.10 -4.84 -4.12
CA VAL A 35 -20.24 -4.21 -5.13
C VAL A 35 -21.08 -3.97 -6.38
N SER A 36 -21.30 -2.69 -6.72
CA SER A 36 -22.09 -2.31 -7.90
C SER A 36 -21.34 -2.52 -9.22
N THR A 37 -20.00 -2.47 -9.18
CA THR A 37 -19.12 -2.50 -10.35
C THR A 37 -17.87 -3.30 -10.02
N LEU A 38 -17.67 -4.45 -10.69
CA LEU A 38 -16.41 -5.18 -10.66
C LEU A 38 -15.49 -4.68 -11.77
N ILE A 39 -14.21 -4.49 -11.48
CA ILE A 39 -13.18 -4.21 -12.49
C ILE A 39 -12.13 -5.30 -12.38
N SER A 40 -12.00 -6.11 -13.43
CA SER A 40 -11.04 -7.22 -13.46
C SER A 40 -10.44 -7.42 -14.84
N SER A 41 -9.22 -7.97 -14.87
CA SER A 41 -8.56 -8.46 -16.08
C SER A 41 -9.02 -9.86 -16.49
N ILE A 42 -9.80 -10.55 -15.65
CA ILE A 42 -10.39 -11.87 -15.91
C ILE A 42 -11.89 -11.70 -16.18
N VAL A 43 -12.44 -12.50 -17.09
CA VAL A 43 -13.86 -12.50 -17.46
C VAL A 43 -14.69 -13.05 -16.29
N PHE A 44 -15.66 -12.29 -15.80
CA PHE A 44 -16.65 -12.79 -14.82
C PHE A 44 -18.09 -12.81 -15.36
N SER A 45 -18.38 -12.24 -16.53
CA SER A 45 -19.66 -12.37 -17.27
C SER A 45 -19.54 -11.71 -18.65
N ASP A 46 -20.62 -11.69 -19.44
CA ASP A 46 -20.67 -11.21 -20.83
C ASP A 46 -20.59 -9.67 -21.01
N ALA A 47 -20.55 -8.89 -19.93
CA ALA A 47 -20.47 -7.43 -20.01
C ALA A 47 -19.00 -6.94 -20.11
N THR A 48 -18.64 -6.37 -21.27
CA THR A 48 -17.27 -5.97 -21.60
C THR A 48 -17.20 -4.53 -22.07
N GLU A 49 -16.25 -3.78 -21.53
CA GLU A 49 -15.75 -2.55 -22.14
C GLU A 49 -14.23 -2.59 -22.22
N VAL A 50 -13.68 -1.99 -23.28
CA VAL A 50 -12.23 -1.79 -23.39
C VAL A 50 -11.94 -0.38 -22.90
N VAL A 51 -11.37 -0.30 -21.71
CA VAL A 51 -10.96 0.98 -21.12
C VAL A 51 -9.44 1.04 -21.19
N PHE A 52 -8.93 1.94 -22.03
CA PHE A 52 -7.49 2.20 -22.23
C PHE A 52 -6.65 0.95 -22.60
N GLY A 53 -7.19 0.06 -23.42
CA GLY A 53 -6.49 -1.14 -23.92
C GLY A 53 -6.45 -2.32 -22.94
N VAL A 54 -7.01 -2.16 -21.74
CA VAL A 54 -7.32 -3.28 -20.84
C VAL A 54 -8.78 -3.68 -21.09
N LYS A 55 -9.01 -4.97 -21.33
CA LYS A 55 -10.37 -5.50 -21.39
C LYS A 55 -10.90 -5.57 -19.96
N ILE A 56 -11.82 -4.67 -19.64
CA ILE A 56 -12.48 -4.60 -18.34
C ILE A 56 -13.83 -5.30 -18.46
N TYR A 57 -14.08 -6.20 -17.53
CA TYR A 57 -15.37 -6.86 -17.40
C TYR A 57 -16.18 -6.12 -16.35
N PHE A 58 -17.26 -5.49 -16.78
CA PHE A 58 -18.17 -4.73 -15.94
C PHE A 58 -19.36 -5.60 -15.59
N THR A 59 -19.29 -6.35 -14.49
CA THR A 59 -20.52 -6.97 -13.95
C THR A 59 -21.25 -5.90 -13.15
N PHE A 60 -22.34 -5.36 -13.70
CA PHE A 60 -23.26 -4.49 -12.98
C PHE A 60 -24.12 -5.36 -12.07
N TYR A 61 -23.91 -5.28 -10.76
CA TYR A 61 -24.85 -5.87 -9.80
C TYR A 61 -25.98 -4.88 -9.58
N SER A 62 -27.10 -5.08 -10.29
CA SER A 62 -28.31 -4.32 -10.00
C SER A 62 -28.93 -4.87 -8.72
N GLU A 63 -28.81 -4.13 -7.63
CA GLU A 63 -29.95 -3.89 -6.73
C GLU A 63 -29.62 -2.75 -5.75
N ASN A 64 -30.50 -1.74 -5.77
CA ASN A 64 -30.61 -0.60 -4.87
C ASN A 64 -29.39 0.35 -4.79
N ARG A 65 -29.52 1.49 -5.48
CA ARG A 65 -28.80 2.72 -5.11
C ARG A 65 -29.06 2.94 -3.62
N ILE A 66 -28.00 2.91 -2.82
CA ILE A 66 -28.06 3.35 -1.42
C ILE A 66 -28.18 4.87 -1.47
N ASP A 67 -29.25 5.43 -0.91
CA ASP A 67 -29.43 6.87 -0.78
C ASP A 67 -28.19 7.48 -0.13
N ALA A 68 -27.74 8.61 -0.69
CA ALA A 68 -26.57 9.33 -0.22
C ALA A 68 -26.79 9.75 1.24
N PHE A 69 -26.17 9.03 2.17
CA PHE A 69 -26.08 9.48 3.54
C PHE A 69 -25.26 10.78 3.58
N GLU A 70 -25.62 11.72 4.46
CA GLU A 70 -24.79 12.87 4.87
C GLU A 70 -23.54 12.42 5.66
N VAL A 71 -22.85 11.40 5.18
CA VAL A 71 -21.64 10.82 5.76
C VAL A 71 -20.51 11.17 4.82
N THR A 72 -19.32 11.46 5.37
CA THR A 72 -18.13 11.69 4.56
C THR A 72 -17.93 10.51 3.60
N PRO A 73 -17.61 10.76 2.31
CA PRO A 73 -17.52 9.69 1.32
C PRO A 73 -16.58 8.58 1.80
N ILE A 74 -17.02 7.32 1.67
CA ILE A 74 -16.17 6.17 1.96
C ILE A 74 -15.05 6.12 0.92
N CYS A 75 -13.81 5.99 1.38
CA CYS A 75 -12.63 5.90 0.53
C CYS A 75 -12.37 4.45 0.12
N TYR A 76 -12.35 3.54 1.09
CA TYR A 76 -12.03 2.14 0.86
C TYR A 76 -12.69 1.24 1.89
N VAL A 77 -12.76 -0.06 1.57
CA VAL A 77 -13.20 -1.11 2.49
C VAL A 77 -12.15 -2.21 2.54
N ILE A 78 -11.76 -2.62 3.75
CA ILE A 78 -10.83 -3.74 3.99
C ILE A 78 -11.52 -4.81 4.81
N GLN A 79 -11.32 -6.07 4.43
CA GLN A 79 -11.81 -7.22 5.18
C GLN A 79 -10.75 -7.68 6.18
N THR A 80 -11.15 -7.85 7.44
CA THR A 80 -10.32 -8.43 8.50
C THR A 80 -10.89 -9.78 8.90
N SER A 81 -10.05 -10.70 9.39
CA SER A 81 -10.44 -12.09 9.71
C SER A 81 -11.56 -12.18 10.76
N GLY A 82 -11.70 -11.16 11.62
CA GLY A 82 -12.71 -11.11 12.68
C GLY A 82 -12.46 -12.14 13.79
N THR A 83 -12.60 -11.73 15.04
CA THR A 83 -12.42 -12.62 16.21
C THR A 83 -13.43 -13.77 16.28
N THR A 84 -14.54 -13.69 15.54
CA THR A 84 -15.62 -14.68 15.49
C THR A 84 -15.50 -15.66 14.31
N GLY A 85 -14.40 -15.59 13.54
CA GLY A 85 -14.19 -16.42 12.34
C GLY A 85 -14.98 -15.99 11.11
N LYS A 86 -15.85 -14.96 11.23
CA LYS A 86 -16.52 -14.31 10.10
C LYS A 86 -15.78 -13.02 9.75
N PRO A 87 -15.37 -12.83 8.47
CA PRO A 87 -14.71 -11.61 8.06
C PRO A 87 -15.54 -10.36 8.37
N LYS A 88 -14.92 -9.35 8.98
CA LYS A 88 -15.55 -8.05 9.22
C LYS A 88 -15.08 -7.08 8.15
N SER A 89 -16.00 -6.25 7.64
CA SER A 89 -15.67 -5.18 6.69
C SER A 89 -15.49 -3.87 7.45
N VAL A 90 -14.31 -3.27 7.32
CA VAL A 90 -14.01 -1.96 7.87
C VAL A 90 -14.13 -0.94 6.74
N MET A 91 -15.11 -0.05 6.85
CA MET A 91 -15.33 1.04 5.90
C MET A 91 -14.59 2.29 6.38
N VAL A 92 -13.67 2.80 5.58
CA VAL A 92 -12.83 3.94 5.96
C VAL A 92 -13.17 5.15 5.11
N PRO A 93 -13.66 6.26 5.70
CA PRO A 93 -13.93 7.49 4.97
C PRO A 93 -12.66 8.26 4.63
N TYR A 94 -12.72 9.09 3.57
CA TYR A 94 -11.62 10.00 3.23
C TYR A 94 -11.22 10.87 4.42
N SER A 95 -12.18 11.35 5.20
CA SER A 95 -11.93 12.18 6.38
C SER A 95 -11.07 11.51 7.45
N ALA A 96 -11.00 10.17 7.48
CA ALA A 96 -10.22 9.43 8.45
C ALA A 96 -8.80 9.10 7.95
N ILE A 97 -8.63 8.77 6.67
CA ILE A 97 -7.30 8.46 6.11
C ILE A 97 -6.51 9.71 5.71
N MET A 98 -7.16 10.77 5.22
CA MET A 98 -6.44 11.96 4.71
C MET A 98 -5.58 12.69 5.76
N PRO A 99 -5.97 12.81 7.05
CA PRO A 99 -5.09 13.34 8.09
C PRO A 99 -3.80 12.54 8.26
N ASN A 100 -3.87 11.20 8.15
CA ASN A 100 -2.71 10.31 8.22
C ASN A 100 -1.72 10.61 7.08
N ILE A 101 -2.23 10.70 5.85
CA ILE A 101 -1.41 11.00 4.66
C ILE A 101 -0.74 12.37 4.78
N ARG A 102 -1.44 13.38 5.30
CA ARG A 102 -0.86 14.72 5.52
C ARG A 102 0.25 14.70 6.57
N ASP A 103 0.03 14.06 7.72
CA ASP A 103 1.08 13.92 8.76
C ASP A 103 2.32 13.22 8.20
N PHE A 104 2.13 12.11 7.47
CA PHE A 104 3.25 11.35 6.92
C PHE A 104 4.04 12.12 5.86
N ARG A 105 3.35 12.84 4.96
CA ARG A 105 4.01 13.72 3.98
C ARG A 105 4.95 14.73 4.66
N GLU A 106 4.45 15.39 5.71
CA GLU A 106 5.20 16.42 6.43
C GLU A 106 6.30 15.81 7.31
N ARG A 107 5.99 14.76 8.06
CA ARG A 107 6.91 14.07 8.97
C ARG A 107 8.07 13.40 8.25
N PHE A 108 7.82 12.85 7.07
CA PHE A 108 8.85 12.16 6.27
C PHE A 108 9.56 13.10 5.30
N LEU A 109 9.14 14.38 5.23
CA LEU A 109 9.68 15.38 4.30
C LEU A 109 9.68 14.83 2.87
N LEU A 110 8.55 14.28 2.42
CA LEU A 110 8.45 13.70 1.08
C LEU A 110 8.47 14.79 0.01
N LEU A 111 9.17 14.52 -1.09
CA LEU A 111 9.34 15.39 -2.24
C LEU A 111 8.74 14.73 -3.49
N PRO A 112 8.31 15.50 -4.50
CA PRO A 112 7.82 14.94 -5.76
C PRO A 112 8.84 14.05 -6.49
N SER A 113 10.14 14.24 -6.22
CA SER A 113 11.25 13.44 -6.74
C SER A 113 11.44 12.09 -6.06
N ASP A 114 10.74 11.83 -4.95
CA ASP A 114 10.81 10.53 -4.30
C ASP A 114 10.08 9.46 -5.10
N VAL A 115 10.29 8.21 -4.72
CA VAL A 115 9.51 7.07 -5.20
C VAL A 115 8.93 6.33 -4.01
N ILE A 116 7.62 6.08 -4.03
CA ILE A 116 6.98 5.27 -3.00
C ILE A 116 6.89 3.84 -3.49
N LEU A 117 7.46 2.90 -2.73
CA LEU A 117 7.35 1.49 -3.05
C LEU A 117 5.97 0.97 -2.64
N HIS A 118 5.15 0.60 -3.62
CA HIS A 118 3.87 -0.06 -3.40
C HIS A 118 4.08 -1.57 -3.36
N SER A 119 4.38 -2.09 -2.18
CA SER A 119 4.74 -3.50 -1.96
C SER A 119 3.86 -4.22 -0.95
N THR A 120 2.96 -3.49 -0.29
CA THR A 120 1.94 -4.10 0.56
C THR A 120 0.83 -4.67 -0.31
N ALA A 121 0.33 -5.86 0.04
CA ALA A 121 -0.80 -6.44 -0.68
C ALA A 121 -2.06 -5.57 -0.54
N LEU A 122 -2.84 -5.43 -1.63
CA LEU A 122 -4.05 -4.60 -1.67
C LEU A 122 -5.15 -5.03 -0.69
N SER A 123 -5.06 -6.25 -0.15
CA SER A 123 -5.94 -6.75 0.92
C SER A 123 -5.64 -6.15 2.30
N PHE A 124 -4.57 -5.37 2.45
CA PHE A 124 -4.20 -4.69 3.70
C PHE A 124 -4.20 -3.18 3.49
N ASP A 125 -4.68 -2.44 4.49
CA ASP A 125 -4.77 -0.98 4.43
C ASP A 125 -3.45 -0.20 4.33
N PRO A 126 -2.24 -0.71 4.68
CA PRO A 126 -1.02 0.06 4.44
C PRO A 126 -0.71 0.24 2.94
N SER A 127 -1.28 -0.60 2.06
CA SER A 127 -1.23 -0.39 0.61
C SER A 127 -1.92 0.91 0.19
N VAL A 128 -3.00 1.29 0.89
CA VAL A 128 -3.72 2.56 0.67
C VAL A 128 -2.83 3.73 1.07
N VAL A 129 -2.10 3.62 2.18
CA VAL A 129 -1.12 4.65 2.60
C VAL A 129 -0.02 4.83 1.54
N GLU A 130 0.58 3.73 1.03
CA GLU A 130 1.60 3.79 -0.02
C GLU A 130 1.12 4.53 -1.27
N LEU A 131 -0.08 4.19 -1.73
CA LEU A 131 -0.71 4.84 -2.87
C LEU A 131 -0.98 6.33 -2.63
N PHE A 132 -1.70 6.67 -1.55
CA PHE A 132 -2.13 8.04 -1.31
C PHE A 132 -0.95 8.96 -0.99
N LEU A 133 0.11 8.45 -0.38
CA LEU A 133 1.34 9.22 -0.19
C LEU A 133 1.91 9.65 -1.53
N ALA A 134 2.09 8.73 -2.49
CA ALA A 134 2.63 9.08 -3.80
C ALA A 134 1.77 10.10 -4.54
N LEU A 135 0.44 9.90 -4.52
CA LEU A 135 -0.50 10.82 -5.16
C LEU A 135 -0.51 12.20 -4.50
N SER A 136 -0.34 12.27 -3.18
CA SER A 136 -0.38 13.54 -2.43
C SER A 136 0.81 14.47 -2.71
N ILE A 137 1.91 13.91 -3.23
CA ILE A 137 3.14 14.64 -3.57
C ILE A 137 3.43 14.63 -5.08
N GLY A 138 2.61 13.95 -5.88
CA GLY A 138 2.83 13.81 -7.32
C GLY A 138 4.08 13.01 -7.67
N SER A 139 4.47 12.07 -6.82
CA SER A 139 5.67 11.26 -7.02
C SER A 139 5.41 9.99 -7.84
N GLU A 140 6.49 9.31 -8.19
CA GLU A 140 6.41 7.96 -8.74
C GLU A 140 5.95 6.95 -7.68
N LEU A 141 5.19 5.94 -8.14
CA LEU A 141 4.76 4.78 -7.34
C LEU A 141 5.32 3.51 -7.99
N LEU A 142 6.28 2.87 -7.34
CA LEU A 142 6.87 1.62 -7.83
C LEU A 142 6.04 0.42 -7.36
N ILE A 143 5.27 -0.17 -8.27
CA ILE A 143 4.38 -1.31 -7.97
C ILE A 143 5.15 -2.63 -7.96
N VAL A 144 5.17 -3.30 -6.80
CA VAL A 144 5.78 -4.62 -6.63
C VAL A 144 4.71 -5.71 -6.70
N THR A 145 4.80 -6.56 -7.72
CA THR A 145 3.83 -7.65 -7.93
C THR A 145 3.83 -8.66 -6.79
N ASP A 146 2.71 -9.35 -6.61
CA ASP A 146 2.51 -10.45 -5.65
C ASP A 146 3.62 -11.50 -5.72
N SER A 147 4.01 -11.83 -6.95
CA SER A 147 5.06 -12.81 -7.22
C SER A 147 6.43 -12.35 -6.71
N LEU A 148 6.72 -11.04 -6.69
CA LEU A 148 8.00 -10.52 -6.23
C LEU A 148 8.00 -10.32 -4.72
N ARG A 149 6.94 -9.71 -4.16
CA ARG A 149 6.88 -9.39 -2.72
C ARG A 149 6.82 -10.63 -1.82
N SER A 150 6.25 -11.73 -2.30
CA SER A 150 6.16 -13.00 -1.55
C SER A 150 7.50 -13.74 -1.43
N ARG A 151 8.52 -13.32 -2.18
CA ARG A 151 9.85 -13.95 -2.22
C ARG A 151 10.90 -12.95 -1.73
N PRO A 152 11.40 -13.06 -0.48
CA PRO A 152 12.30 -12.07 0.11
C PRO A 152 13.55 -11.75 -0.73
N ALA A 153 14.15 -12.74 -1.40
CA ALA A 153 15.28 -12.52 -2.30
C ALA A 153 14.90 -11.65 -3.52
N MET A 154 13.71 -11.85 -4.09
CA MET A 154 13.26 -11.07 -5.24
C MET A 154 12.80 -9.67 -4.84
N LEU A 155 12.18 -9.51 -3.68
CA LEU A 155 11.90 -8.19 -3.12
C LEU A 155 13.20 -7.42 -2.89
N ALA A 156 14.22 -8.07 -2.35
CA ALA A 156 15.55 -7.47 -2.21
C ALA A 156 16.16 -7.07 -3.55
N ASP A 157 16.04 -7.89 -4.59
CA ASP A 157 16.50 -7.53 -5.94
C ASP A 157 15.80 -6.28 -6.48
N VAL A 158 14.49 -6.13 -6.24
CA VAL A 158 13.75 -4.90 -6.61
C VAL A 158 14.32 -3.69 -5.88
N LEU A 159 14.49 -3.78 -4.56
CA LEU A 159 15.05 -2.70 -3.73
C LEU A 159 16.45 -2.31 -4.20
N LEU A 160 17.31 -3.29 -4.50
CA LEU A 160 18.69 -3.05 -4.94
C LEU A 160 18.77 -2.48 -6.35
N LYS A 161 17.97 -2.98 -7.29
CA LYS A 161 17.89 -2.41 -8.65
C LYS A 161 17.44 -0.97 -8.59
N PHE A 162 16.42 -0.68 -7.79
CA PHE A 162 15.92 0.68 -7.65
C PHE A 162 16.97 1.59 -6.99
N HIS A 163 17.59 1.14 -5.89
CA HIS A 163 18.71 1.83 -5.25
C HIS A 163 19.84 2.16 -6.23
N ALA A 164 20.15 1.27 -7.17
CA ALA A 164 21.20 1.47 -8.17
C ALA A 164 20.76 2.39 -9.33
N SER A 165 19.46 2.49 -9.60
CA SER A 165 18.91 3.33 -10.70
C SER A 165 18.77 4.80 -10.36
N ILE A 166 18.72 5.13 -9.07
CA ILE A 166 18.56 6.50 -8.58
C ILE A 166 19.81 7.32 -8.91
N ASP A 167 19.63 8.39 -9.69
CA ASP A 167 20.67 9.39 -9.93
C ASP A 167 20.93 10.16 -8.63
N ARG A 168 22.13 9.98 -8.08
CA ARG A 168 22.54 10.57 -6.80
C ARG A 168 22.94 12.04 -6.89
N SER A 169 23.01 12.59 -8.10
CA SER A 169 23.14 14.05 -8.30
C SER A 169 21.81 14.77 -8.13
N LEU A 170 20.69 14.03 -8.17
CA LEU A 170 19.34 14.52 -7.92
C LEU A 170 18.92 14.16 -6.49
N GLU A 171 18.03 14.94 -5.88
CA GLU A 171 17.40 14.62 -4.59
C GLU A 171 16.37 13.48 -4.71
N HIS A 172 16.67 12.47 -5.54
CA HIS A 172 15.83 11.31 -5.78
C HIS A 172 16.09 10.26 -4.71
N SER A 173 15.04 9.73 -4.12
CA SER A 173 15.13 8.70 -3.08
C SER A 173 13.88 7.82 -3.08
N PHE A 174 13.85 6.76 -2.28
CA PHE A 174 12.63 5.98 -2.11
C PHE A 174 12.23 5.74 -0.66
N SER A 175 10.94 5.49 -0.49
CA SER A 175 10.30 5.10 0.75
C SER A 175 9.82 3.66 0.68
N PHE A 176 10.07 2.89 1.72
CA PHE A 176 9.66 1.49 1.83
C PHE A 176 8.89 1.26 3.11
N GLN A 177 7.70 0.67 2.99
CA GLN A 177 6.88 0.24 4.12
C GLN A 177 6.76 -1.27 4.10
N THR A 178 6.94 -1.92 5.24
CA THR A 178 6.82 -3.37 5.35
C THR A 178 6.62 -3.83 6.80
N THR A 179 6.36 -5.12 6.99
CA THR A 179 6.31 -5.72 8.32
C THR A 179 7.72 -6.10 8.79
N PRO A 180 8.01 -5.99 10.11
CA PRO A 180 9.26 -6.48 10.69
C PRO A 180 9.65 -7.91 10.27
N SER A 181 8.71 -8.83 10.18
CA SER A 181 8.94 -10.23 9.81
C SER A 181 9.40 -10.37 8.37
N LEU A 182 8.73 -9.71 7.42
CA LEU A 182 9.16 -9.73 6.01
C LEU A 182 10.51 -9.05 5.83
N PHE A 183 10.73 -7.91 6.50
CA PHE A 183 11.99 -7.18 6.43
C PHE A 183 13.19 -8.01 6.90
N LYS A 184 13.03 -8.77 7.99
CA LYS A 184 14.08 -9.65 8.53
C LYS A 184 14.45 -10.81 7.61
N LEU A 185 13.57 -11.19 6.69
CA LEU A 185 13.83 -12.26 5.72
C LEU A 185 14.62 -11.79 4.51
N LEU A 186 14.84 -10.48 4.34
CA LEU A 186 15.69 -9.97 3.26
C LEU A 186 17.13 -10.48 3.44
N PRO A 187 17.84 -10.82 2.34
CA PRO A 187 19.22 -11.27 2.41
C PRO A 187 20.12 -10.26 3.11
N HIS A 188 21.04 -10.74 3.95
CA HIS A 188 21.99 -9.91 4.68
C HIS A 188 22.76 -8.94 3.77
N SER A 189 23.20 -9.40 2.60
CA SER A 189 23.91 -8.58 1.61
C SER A 189 23.07 -7.43 1.05
N ALA A 190 21.75 -7.58 0.98
CA ALA A 190 20.84 -6.52 0.58
C ALA A 190 20.64 -5.51 1.71
N LEU A 191 20.45 -5.99 2.95
CA LEU A 191 20.29 -5.15 4.14
C LEU A 191 21.51 -4.23 4.35
N VAL A 192 22.72 -4.76 4.22
CA VAL A 192 23.96 -3.96 4.29
C VAL A 192 23.98 -2.84 3.25
N LYS A 193 23.55 -3.13 2.01
CA LYS A 193 23.54 -2.12 0.92
C LYS A 193 22.47 -1.05 1.10
N ILE A 194 21.27 -1.40 1.56
CA ILE A 194 20.18 -0.43 1.73
C ILE A 194 20.36 0.46 2.97
N PHE A 195 21.27 0.12 3.90
CA PHE A 195 21.62 0.95 5.04
C PHE A 195 22.99 1.64 4.92
N ASP A 196 23.68 1.46 3.79
CA ASP A 196 24.93 2.16 3.50
C ASP A 196 24.76 3.68 3.53
N THR A 197 25.86 4.39 3.79
CA THR A 197 25.98 5.85 3.78
C THR A 197 25.54 6.52 2.47
N LYS A 198 25.51 5.77 1.36
CA LYS A 198 25.04 6.20 0.05
C LYS A 198 23.69 5.58 -0.33
N SER A 199 22.91 5.14 0.64
CA SER A 199 21.58 4.60 0.38
C SER A 199 20.64 5.61 -0.27
N ALA A 200 19.96 5.19 -1.33
CA ALA A 200 18.80 5.88 -1.88
C ALA A 200 17.50 5.60 -1.10
N LEU A 201 17.50 4.63 -0.17
CA LEU A 201 16.38 4.47 0.76
C LEU A 201 16.44 5.63 1.76
N ARG A 202 15.39 6.44 1.84
CA ARG A 202 15.35 7.60 2.74
C ARG A 202 14.41 7.38 3.91
N VAL A 203 13.33 6.64 3.70
CA VAL A 203 12.27 6.42 4.68
C VAL A 203 11.93 4.94 4.74
N LEU A 204 12.05 4.34 5.92
CA LEU A 204 11.65 2.96 6.19
C LEU A 204 10.56 2.95 7.26
N LEU A 205 9.36 2.48 6.91
CA LEU A 205 8.27 2.25 7.85
C LEU A 205 8.21 0.77 8.20
N LEU A 206 8.26 0.46 9.49
CA LEU A 206 8.05 -0.87 10.02
C LEU A 206 6.84 -0.86 10.95
N GLY A 207 5.82 -1.65 10.62
CA GLY A 207 4.57 -1.68 11.36
C GLY A 207 3.81 -2.99 11.26
N GLY A 208 2.71 -3.07 12.01
CA GLY A 208 1.87 -4.27 12.11
C GLY A 208 2.40 -5.36 13.06
N GLU A 209 3.65 -5.23 13.53
CA GLU A 209 4.29 -6.16 14.46
C GLU A 209 5.22 -5.43 15.42
N ALA A 210 5.79 -6.15 16.39
CA ALA A 210 6.75 -5.59 17.34
C ALA A 210 8.01 -5.05 16.62
N PHE A 211 8.36 -3.80 16.93
CA PHE A 211 9.45 -3.09 16.27
C PHE A 211 10.82 -3.75 16.54
N PRO A 212 11.63 -4.05 15.50
CA PRO A 212 12.79 -4.92 15.62
C PRO A 212 14.09 -4.15 15.92
N SER A 213 14.11 -3.35 16.98
CA SER A 213 15.24 -2.44 17.29
C SER A 213 16.60 -3.15 17.37
N LYS A 214 16.69 -4.29 18.08
CA LYS A 214 17.92 -5.09 18.19
C LYS A 214 18.43 -5.55 16.82
N PHE A 215 17.53 -5.97 15.92
CA PHE A 215 17.91 -6.41 14.58
C PHE A 215 18.48 -5.24 13.77
N LEU A 216 17.80 -4.08 13.79
CA LEU A 216 18.24 -2.89 13.06
C LEU A 216 19.61 -2.39 13.52
N SER A 217 19.91 -2.44 14.82
CA SER A 217 21.23 -2.03 15.35
C SER A 217 22.43 -2.79 14.76
N HIS A 218 22.23 -3.92 14.08
CA HIS A 218 23.32 -4.63 13.38
C HIS A 218 23.69 -4.01 12.03
N TYR A 219 22.82 -3.20 11.45
CA TYR A 219 22.98 -2.65 10.09
C TYR A 219 23.18 -1.14 10.07
N ILE A 220 22.85 -0.47 11.17
CA ILE A 220 22.85 0.99 11.26
C ILE A 220 24.17 1.43 11.87
N SER A 221 24.81 2.38 11.22
CA SER A 221 26.06 2.97 11.68
C SER A 221 25.99 4.49 11.65
N GLU A 222 27.02 5.14 12.19
CA GLU A 222 27.20 6.58 11.98
C GLU A 222 27.21 6.87 10.47
N GLY A 223 26.42 7.87 10.06
CA GLY A 223 26.25 8.24 8.66
C GLY A 223 25.13 7.51 7.91
N THR A 224 24.43 6.56 8.52
CA THR A 224 23.19 6.02 7.93
C THR A 224 22.17 7.16 7.79
N ARG A 225 21.68 7.37 6.56
CA ARG A 225 20.72 8.44 6.24
C ARG A 225 19.26 8.00 6.27
N VAL A 226 19.01 6.70 6.41
CA VAL A 226 17.65 6.14 6.41
C VAL A 226 16.92 6.59 7.67
N ASN A 227 15.82 7.32 7.50
CA ASN A 227 14.89 7.61 8.58
C ASN A 227 13.96 6.42 8.80
N ILE A 228 14.09 5.78 9.96
CA ILE A 228 13.31 4.58 10.28
C ILE A 228 12.19 4.97 11.24
N PHE A 229 10.97 4.54 10.91
CA PHE A 229 9.78 4.83 11.69
C PHE A 229 9.13 3.54 12.16
N ASN A 230 8.86 3.49 13.45
CA ASN A 230 7.96 2.53 14.05
C ASN A 230 6.53 3.06 13.91
N VAL A 231 5.68 2.36 13.17
CA VAL A 231 4.28 2.73 12.98
C VAL A 231 3.37 1.66 13.58
N TYR A 232 2.32 2.11 14.26
CA TYR A 232 1.32 1.23 14.85
C TYR A 232 -0.08 1.75 14.57
N GLY A 233 -0.98 0.81 14.30
CA GLY A 233 -2.41 1.01 14.19
C GLY A 233 -3.08 -0.29 13.79
N ILE A 234 -4.39 -0.22 13.62
CA ILE A 234 -5.27 -1.31 13.22
C ILE A 234 -6.20 -0.81 12.11
N THR A 235 -6.83 -1.72 11.39
CA THR A 235 -7.70 -1.37 10.25
C THR A 235 -8.80 -0.38 10.66
N GLU A 236 -9.38 -0.60 11.85
CA GLU A 236 -10.48 0.18 12.43
C GLU A 236 -10.09 1.64 12.76
N VAL A 237 -8.80 1.97 12.80
CA VAL A 237 -8.30 3.34 13.04
C VAL A 237 -7.68 3.98 11.79
N SER A 238 -8.03 3.48 10.60
CA SER A 238 -7.53 3.99 9.32
C SER A 238 -6.02 3.83 9.17
N CYS A 239 -5.57 2.58 9.25
CA CYS A 239 -4.19 2.14 9.10
C CYS A 239 -3.26 2.48 10.28
N TRP A 240 -2.65 3.66 10.30
CA TRP A 240 -1.63 4.02 11.30
C TRP A 240 -2.11 5.10 12.26
N ALA A 241 -2.19 4.78 13.56
CA ALA A 241 -2.60 5.74 14.60
C ALA A 241 -1.42 6.40 15.32
N SER A 242 -0.24 5.78 15.28
CA SER A 242 0.97 6.34 15.88
C SER A 242 2.20 6.08 15.01
N CYS A 243 3.11 7.06 15.00
CA CYS A 243 4.35 7.01 14.24
C CYS A 243 5.47 7.61 15.08
N ARG A 244 6.54 6.85 15.28
CA ARG A 244 7.72 7.27 16.06
C ARG A 244 8.99 7.02 15.27
N GLN A 245 9.77 8.08 15.05
CA GLN A 245 11.10 7.94 14.49
C GLN A 245 11.99 7.18 15.48
N TRP A 246 12.62 6.11 15.02
CA TRP A 246 13.63 5.38 15.76
C TRP A 246 15.01 5.95 15.43
N LYS A 247 15.84 6.07 16.47
CA LYS A 247 17.26 6.44 16.37
C LYS A 247 18.06 5.35 17.07
N SER A 248 19.17 4.91 16.46
CA SER A 248 20.13 4.08 17.18
C SER A 248 20.68 4.92 18.34
N ARG A 249 20.65 4.37 19.54
CA ARG A 249 21.39 4.95 20.67
C ARG A 249 22.87 4.66 20.49
#